data_AF-A0A3D3PK61-F1
#
_entry.id   AF-A0A3D3PK61-F1
#
_cell.length_a   1.000
_cell.length_b   1.000
_cell.length_c   1.000
_cell.angle_alpha   90.00
_cell.angle_beta   90.00
_cell.angle_gamma   90.00
#
_symmetry.space_group_name_H-M   'P 1'
#
loop_
_entity.id
_entity.type
_entity.pdbx_description
1 polymer ?
#
loop_
_entity_poly.entity_id
_entity_poly.type
_entity_poly.pdbx_seq_one_letter_code
_entity_poly.pdbx_strand_id
1 'polypeptide(L)'
;MKVLIILFFAFCLLTNLAFSQDDSPYKTSFKADGALIAGGVGLSYLGLTLIQNKDALTTAEVLSRSKSDVNFFDRSAVGNYSNKLDKASYYPFYASFAMPVVMLLNNNTGKKAGQVLVLYVETMALTGAMYTLTAGSVQRRRPLVYSS
;
A
#
# COMPACT_ATOMS: atom_id res chain seq x y z
N MET A 1 7.80 33.43 9.58
CA MET A 1 7.96 31.96 9.48
C MET A 1 7.80 31.23 10.82
N LYS A 2 8.55 31.58 11.88
CA LYS A 2 8.45 30.93 13.20
C LYS A 2 7.03 30.99 13.82
N VAL A 3 6.35 32.14 13.71
CA VAL A 3 4.96 32.32 14.20
C VAL A 3 3.97 31.43 13.44
N LEU A 4 4.17 31.23 12.14
CA LEU A 4 3.31 30.38 11.31
C LEU A 4 3.45 28.89 11.68
N ILE A 5 4.68 28.46 11.98
CA ILE A 5 4.97 27.08 12.44
C ILE A 5 4.34 26.84 13.81
N ILE A 6 4.43 27.81 14.73
CA ILE A 6 3.83 27.72 16.07
C ILE A 6 2.29 27.67 15.97
N LEU A 7 1.70 28.49 15.09
CA LEU A 7 0.25 28.47 14.84
C LEU A 7 -0.21 27.15 14.21
N PHE A 8 0.57 26.59 13.28
CA PHE A 8 0.27 25.27 12.70
C PHE A 8 0.35 24.16 13.76
N PHE A 9 1.37 24.19 14.62
CA PHE A 9 1.51 23.22 15.70
C PHE A 9 0.39 23.35 16.75
N ALA A 10 0.00 24.59 17.10
CA ALA A 10 -1.12 24.86 18.00
C ALA A 10 -2.46 24.42 17.39
N PHE A 11 -2.66 24.60 16.08
CA PHE A 11 -3.83 24.12 15.35
C PHE A 11 -3.92 22.58 15.37
N CYS A 12 -2.81 21.87 15.18
CA CYS A 12 -2.76 20.40 15.31
C CYS A 12 -3.00 19.90 16.74
N LEU A 13 -2.69 20.70 17.76
CA LEU A 13 -2.95 20.34 19.16
C LEU A 13 -4.42 20.54 19.54
N LEU A 14 -5.08 21.56 18.99
CA LEU A 14 -6.50 21.88 19.25
C LEU A 14 -7.48 20.88 18.61
N THR A 15 -7.06 20.09 17.61
CA THR A 15 -7.91 19.05 17.00
C THR A 15 -8.05 17.76 17.82
N ASN A 16 -7.48 17.69 19.04
CA ASN A 16 -7.50 16.48 19.87
C ASN A 16 -8.73 16.32 20.79
N LEU A 17 -9.80 17.10 20.61
CA LEU A 17 -11.09 16.80 21.24
C LEU A 17 -11.84 15.73 20.41
N ALA A 18 -11.21 14.56 20.25
CA ALA A 18 -11.85 13.40 19.65
C ALA A 18 -12.67 12.69 20.73
N PHE A 19 -13.99 12.70 20.60
CA PHE A 19 -14.86 11.82 21.39
C PHE A 19 -14.65 10.39 20.92
N SER A 20 -14.00 9.56 21.75
CA SER A 20 -13.86 8.13 21.47
C SER A 20 -15.23 7.46 21.63
N GLN A 21 -15.63 6.68 20.62
CA GLN A 21 -16.76 5.76 20.74
C GLN A 21 -16.36 4.66 21.72
N ASP A 22 -17.18 4.40 22.75
CA ASP A 22 -16.90 3.35 23.75
C ASP A 22 -17.08 1.95 23.12
N ASP A 23 -17.92 1.87 22.10
CA ASP A 23 -18.10 0.67 21.29
C ASP A 23 -17.48 0.77 19.88
N SER A 24 -17.20 -0.38 19.28
CA SER A 24 -16.56 -0.44 17.96
C SER A 24 -17.62 -0.24 16.89
N PRO A 25 -17.39 0.65 15.91
CA PRO A 25 -18.34 0.83 14.81
C PRO A 25 -18.33 -0.35 13.83
N TYR A 26 -17.31 -1.22 13.91
CA TYR A 26 -17.14 -2.35 13.01
C TYR A 26 -17.90 -3.58 13.51
N LYS A 27 -18.42 -4.37 12.56
CA LYS A 27 -19.07 -5.65 12.83
C LYS A 27 -18.35 -6.73 12.05
N THR A 28 -18.00 -7.81 12.73
CA THR A 28 -17.36 -8.97 12.11
C THR A 28 -18.36 -10.12 12.04
N SER A 29 -18.41 -10.79 10.91
CA SER A 29 -19.23 -11.96 10.63
C SER A 29 -18.38 -12.98 9.90
N PHE A 30 -18.27 -14.18 10.49
CA PHE A 30 -17.48 -15.26 9.90
C PHE A 30 -17.86 -15.55 8.44
N LYS A 31 -19.16 -15.46 8.10
CA LYS A 31 -19.64 -15.71 6.74
C LYS A 31 -19.26 -14.58 5.78
N ALA A 32 -19.43 -13.32 6.19
CA ALA A 32 -19.16 -12.18 5.32
C ALA A 32 -17.65 -11.96 5.16
N ASP A 33 -16.94 -11.84 6.28
CA ASP A 33 -15.50 -11.57 6.31
C ASP A 33 -14.73 -12.76 5.73
N GLY A 34 -15.16 -13.99 6.06
CA GLY A 34 -14.54 -15.20 5.52
C GLY A 34 -14.69 -15.30 4.00
N ALA A 35 -15.86 -14.97 3.44
CA ALA A 35 -16.06 -14.94 2.00
C ALA A 35 -15.24 -13.84 1.32
N LEU A 36 -15.17 -12.63 1.93
CA LEU A 36 -14.37 -11.52 1.42
C LEU A 36 -12.87 -11.83 1.43
N ILE A 37 -12.36 -12.36 2.54
CA ILE A 37 -10.96 -12.77 2.67
C ILE A 37 -10.64 -13.87 1.66
N ALA A 38 -11.45 -14.93 1.59
CA ALA A 38 -11.21 -16.04 0.67
C ALA A 38 -11.25 -15.57 -0.81
N GLY A 39 -12.23 -14.74 -1.16
CA GLY A 39 -12.33 -14.14 -2.49
C GLY A 39 -11.14 -13.24 -2.81
N GLY A 40 -10.74 -12.37 -1.88
CA GLY A 40 -9.58 -11.49 -2.04
C GLY A 40 -8.27 -12.26 -2.20
N VAL A 41 -8.05 -13.32 -1.42
CA VAL A 41 -6.87 -14.19 -1.57
C VAL A 41 -6.89 -14.93 -2.91
N GLY A 42 -8.03 -15.50 -3.31
CA GLY A 42 -8.17 -16.18 -4.59
C GLY A 42 -7.92 -15.26 -5.79
N LEU A 43 -8.47 -14.05 -5.76
CA LEU A 43 -8.23 -13.01 -6.76
C LEU A 43 -6.78 -12.52 -6.74
N SER A 44 -6.17 -12.41 -5.55
CA SER A 44 -4.76 -12.05 -5.42
C SER A 44 -3.87 -13.06 -6.12
N TYR A 45 -4.14 -14.35 -5.92
CA TYR A 45 -3.44 -15.45 -6.57
C TYR A 45 -3.60 -15.40 -8.09
N LEU A 46 -4.84 -15.23 -8.58
CA LEU A 46 -5.11 -15.08 -10.01
C LEU A 46 -4.34 -13.90 -10.62
N GLY A 47 -4.38 -12.73 -9.97
CA GLY A 47 -3.63 -11.56 -10.40
C GLY A 47 -2.12 -11.79 -10.40
N LEU A 48 -1.58 -12.52 -9.41
CA LEU A 48 -0.17 -12.89 -9.36
C LEU A 48 0.20 -13.80 -10.54
N THR A 49 -0.63 -14.78 -10.86
CA THR A 49 -0.44 -15.63 -12.04
C THR A 49 -0.43 -14.80 -13.33
N LEU A 50 -1.33 -13.81 -13.46
CA LEU A 50 -1.32 -12.89 -14.61
C LEU A 50 -0.02 -12.08 -14.68
N ILE A 51 0.50 -11.59 -13.55
CA ILE A 51 1.77 -10.87 -13.51
C ILE A 51 2.94 -11.76 -13.96
N GLN A 52 2.99 -12.99 -13.48
CA GLN A 52 4.08 -13.93 -13.78
C GLN A 52 4.07 -14.38 -15.24
N ASN A 53 2.89 -14.44 -15.87
CA ASN A 53 2.72 -14.82 -17.27
C ASN A 53 2.89 -13.64 -18.25
N LYS A 54 3.35 -12.48 -17.80
CA LYS A 54 3.64 -11.36 -18.70
C LYS A 54 4.90 -11.59 -19.50
N ASP A 55 4.84 -11.21 -20.77
CA ASP A 55 6.01 -11.25 -21.65
C ASP A 55 7.13 -10.34 -21.13
N ALA A 56 8.31 -10.94 -21.02
CA ALA A 56 9.55 -10.23 -20.73
C ALA A 56 9.88 -9.27 -21.90
N LEU A 57 10.49 -8.13 -21.57
CA LEU A 57 11.00 -7.22 -22.59
C LEU A 57 12.25 -7.80 -23.24
N THR A 58 12.32 -7.72 -24.55
CA THR A 58 13.56 -7.93 -25.30
C THR A 58 14.52 -6.76 -25.10
N THR A 59 15.82 -6.98 -25.32
CA THR A 59 16.83 -5.92 -25.24
C THR A 59 16.55 -4.79 -26.25
N ALA A 60 16.11 -5.14 -27.45
CA ALA A 60 15.72 -4.16 -28.48
C ALA A 60 14.53 -3.30 -28.04
N GLU A 61 13.52 -3.89 -27.38
CA GLU A 61 12.37 -3.15 -26.84
C GLU A 61 12.74 -2.24 -25.67
N VAL A 62 13.81 -2.52 -24.92
CA VAL A 62 14.30 -1.62 -23.86
C VAL A 62 15.09 -0.46 -24.45
N LEU A 63 15.98 -0.75 -25.41
CA LEU A 63 16.85 0.25 -26.04
C LEU A 63 16.09 1.24 -26.92
N SER A 64 14.92 0.85 -27.42
CA SER A 64 14.04 1.72 -28.22
C SER A 64 13.18 2.67 -27.39
N ARG A 65 13.25 2.62 -26.05
CA ARG A 65 12.41 3.42 -25.16
C ARG A 65 13.13 4.67 -24.73
N SER A 66 12.35 5.75 -24.67
CA SER A 66 12.84 7.07 -24.31
C SER A 66 12.10 7.60 -23.09
N LYS A 67 12.74 8.52 -22.36
CA LYS A 67 12.12 9.27 -21.27
C LYS A 67 10.85 10.03 -21.71
N SER A 68 10.72 10.39 -22.99
CA SER A 68 9.52 11.05 -23.53
C SER A 68 8.29 10.14 -23.55
N ASP A 69 8.47 8.82 -23.58
CA ASP A 69 7.37 7.84 -23.57
C ASP A 69 6.70 7.69 -22.19
N VAL A 70 7.29 8.32 -21.16
CA VAL A 70 6.78 8.31 -19.79
C VAL A 70 5.87 9.52 -19.57
N ASN A 71 4.74 9.30 -18.89
CA ASN A 71 3.80 10.33 -18.46
C ASN A 71 4.52 11.45 -17.70
N PHE A 72 4.05 12.70 -17.84
CA PHE A 72 4.76 13.87 -17.32
C PHE A 72 5.05 13.80 -15.81
N PHE A 73 4.12 13.24 -15.04
CA PHE A 73 4.22 13.15 -13.58
C PHE A 73 5.25 12.11 -13.10
N ASP A 74 5.50 11.05 -13.87
CA ASP A 74 6.49 10.01 -13.55
C ASP A 74 7.87 10.31 -14.18
N ARG A 75 7.92 11.22 -15.16
CA ARG A 75 9.12 11.48 -15.95
C ARG A 75 10.29 11.95 -15.09
N SER A 76 10.04 12.66 -14.00
CA SER A 76 11.09 13.10 -13.07
C SER A 76 11.81 11.93 -12.37
N ALA A 77 11.19 10.75 -12.27
CA ALA A 77 11.79 9.57 -11.64
C ALA A 77 12.73 8.78 -12.58
N VAL A 78 12.64 9.00 -13.89
CA VAL A 78 13.46 8.30 -14.90
C VAL A 78 14.92 8.73 -14.81
N GLY A 79 15.83 7.77 -14.68
CA GLY A 79 17.28 7.97 -14.53
C GLY A 79 17.78 8.16 -13.09
N ASN A 80 16.88 8.23 -12.09
CA ASN A 80 17.22 8.51 -10.70
C ASN A 80 17.29 7.25 -9.80
N TYR A 81 17.80 6.14 -10.34
CA TYR A 81 17.88 4.89 -9.57
C TYR A 81 19.00 4.94 -8.51
N SER A 82 18.67 4.57 -7.27
CA SER A 82 19.63 4.44 -6.18
C SER A 82 19.44 3.13 -5.44
N ASN A 83 20.44 2.25 -5.52
CA ASN A 83 20.45 0.97 -4.82
C ASN A 83 20.33 1.14 -3.30
N LYS A 84 20.92 2.21 -2.74
CA LYS A 84 20.80 2.52 -1.31
C LYS A 84 19.35 2.84 -0.92
N LEU A 85 18.65 3.65 -1.72
CA LEU A 85 17.26 4.02 -1.43
C LEU A 85 16.30 2.86 -1.66
N ASP A 86 16.56 2.04 -2.68
CA ASP A 86 15.81 0.79 -2.90
C ASP A 86 15.83 -0.10 -1.66
N LYS A 87 17.03 -0.38 -1.12
CA LYS A 87 17.19 -1.15 0.11
C LYS A 87 16.56 -0.47 1.33
N ALA A 88 16.69 0.85 1.46
CA ALA A 88 16.13 1.58 2.58
C ALA A 88 14.59 1.60 2.59
N SER A 89 13.95 1.50 1.42
CA SER A 89 12.49 1.49 1.30
C SER A 89 11.82 0.30 2.00
N TYR A 90 12.56 -0.80 2.20
CA TYR A 90 12.06 -1.97 2.91
C TYR A 90 11.86 -1.74 4.41
N TYR A 91 12.56 -0.79 5.04
CA TYR A 91 12.38 -0.51 6.47
C TYR A 91 10.96 -0.02 6.82
N PRO A 92 10.44 1.07 6.23
CA PRO A 92 9.06 1.50 6.51
C PRO A 92 8.03 0.46 6.01
N PHE A 93 8.33 -0.28 4.93
CA PHE A 93 7.48 -1.36 4.47
C PHE A 93 7.33 -2.47 5.52
N TYR A 94 8.42 -3.01 6.07
CA TYR A 94 8.31 -4.02 7.12
C TYR A 94 7.76 -3.45 8.43
N ALA A 95 8.06 -2.19 8.76
CA ALA A 95 7.47 -1.53 9.91
C ALA A 95 5.94 -1.43 9.80
N SER A 96 5.38 -1.24 8.60
CA SER A 96 3.91 -1.16 8.44
C SER A 96 3.20 -2.48 8.79
N PHE A 97 3.85 -3.64 8.62
CA PHE A 97 3.26 -4.92 9.05
C PHE A 97 3.21 -5.08 10.58
N ALA A 98 4.09 -4.37 11.31
CA ALA A 98 4.07 -4.37 12.77
C ALA A 98 3.01 -3.40 13.34
N MET A 99 2.55 -2.42 12.55
CA MET A 99 1.61 -1.39 13.01
C MET A 99 0.33 -1.95 13.65
N PRO A 100 -0.36 -2.97 13.10
CA PRO A 100 -1.54 -3.53 13.75
C PRO A 100 -1.24 -4.05 15.15
N VAL A 101 -0.07 -4.67 15.36
CA VAL A 101 0.36 -5.18 16.67
C VAL A 101 0.65 -4.03 17.63
N VAL A 102 1.33 -2.98 17.16
CA VAL A 102 1.56 -1.75 17.95
C VAL A 102 0.23 -1.12 18.37
N MET A 103 -0.78 -1.11 17.50
CA MET A 103 -2.11 -0.57 17.83
C MET A 103 -2.82 -1.36 18.94
N LEU A 104 -2.50 -2.65 19.14
CA LEU A 104 -3.06 -3.46 20.23
C LEU A 104 -2.56 -3.04 21.62
N LEU A 105 -1.47 -2.27 21.72
CA LEU A 105 -1.00 -1.71 22.99
C LEU A 105 -1.96 -0.69 23.58
N ASN A 106 -2.85 -0.12 22.76
CA ASN A 106 -3.94 0.72 23.24
C ASN A 106 -5.04 -0.16 23.84
N ASN A 107 -5.44 0.08 25.10
CA ASN A 107 -6.44 -0.72 25.80
C ASN A 107 -7.79 -0.84 25.07
N ASN A 108 -8.24 0.21 24.37
CA ASN A 108 -9.51 0.19 23.64
C ASN A 108 -9.44 -0.76 22.43
N THR A 109 -8.31 -0.73 21.72
CA THR A 109 -8.03 -1.58 20.56
C THR A 109 -7.68 -3.01 20.96
N GLY A 110 -6.84 -3.18 22.00
CA GLY A 110 -6.37 -4.46 22.52
C GLY A 110 -7.51 -5.35 23.03
N LYS A 111 -8.52 -4.76 23.69
CA LYS A 111 -9.77 -5.48 24.06
C LYS A 111 -10.53 -6.04 22.85
N LYS A 112 -10.27 -5.52 21.64
CA LYS A 112 -10.92 -5.90 20.38
C LYS A 112 -9.91 -6.46 19.37
N ALA A 113 -8.81 -7.03 19.85
CA ALA A 113 -7.70 -7.52 19.01
C ALA A 113 -8.14 -8.47 17.90
N GLY A 114 -9.09 -9.38 18.17
CA GLY A 114 -9.62 -10.30 17.16
C GLY A 114 -10.31 -9.58 16.01
N GLN A 115 -11.15 -8.57 16.32
CA GLN A 115 -11.81 -7.76 15.30
C GLN A 115 -10.80 -6.94 14.48
N VAL A 116 -9.79 -6.37 15.12
CA VAL A 116 -8.72 -5.63 14.44
C VAL A 116 -7.93 -6.53 13.50
N LEU A 117 -7.64 -7.76 13.93
CA LEU A 117 -6.95 -8.74 13.10
C LEU A 117 -7.78 -9.14 11.87
N VAL A 118 -9.08 -9.36 12.03
CA VAL A 118 -9.98 -9.66 10.90
C VAL A 118 -9.97 -8.52 9.89
N LEU A 119 -10.17 -7.27 10.33
CA LEU A 119 -10.15 -6.10 9.47
C LEU A 119 -8.79 -5.94 8.76
N TYR A 120 -7.69 -6.22 9.45
CA TYR A 120 -6.35 -6.17 8.87
C TYR A 120 -6.17 -7.21 7.76
N VAL A 121 -6.56 -8.47 8.01
CA VAL A 121 -6.46 -9.55 7.01
C VAL A 121 -7.36 -9.27 5.81
N GLU A 122 -8.59 -8.80 6.04
CA GLU A 122 -9.51 -8.38 4.99
C GLU A 122 -8.93 -7.25 4.14
N THR A 123 -8.33 -6.24 4.78
CA THR A 123 -7.65 -5.14 4.09
C THR A 123 -6.50 -5.66 3.22
N MET A 124 -5.69 -6.58 3.74
CA MET A 124 -4.60 -7.21 2.97
C MET A 124 -5.12 -8.04 1.80
N ALA A 125 -6.20 -8.79 1.98
CA ALA A 125 -6.80 -9.60 0.91
C ALA A 125 -7.36 -8.71 -0.22
N LEU A 126 -8.08 -7.64 0.12
CA LEU A 126 -8.66 -6.72 -0.87
C LEU A 126 -7.59 -5.89 -1.59
N THR A 127 -6.67 -5.27 -0.84
CA THR A 127 -5.60 -4.47 -1.45
C THR A 127 -4.65 -5.33 -2.28
N GLY A 128 -4.35 -6.55 -1.82
CA GLY A 128 -3.63 -7.57 -2.58
C GLY A 128 -4.31 -7.88 -3.91
N ALA A 129 -5.62 -8.16 -3.88
CA ALA A 129 -6.39 -8.49 -5.07
C ALA A 129 -6.40 -7.32 -6.06
N MET A 130 -6.73 -6.12 -5.59
CA MET A 130 -6.77 -4.92 -6.44
C MET A 130 -5.40 -4.66 -7.07
N TYR A 131 -4.33 -4.74 -6.29
CA TYR A 131 -2.97 -4.55 -6.79
C TYR A 131 -2.61 -5.59 -7.84
N THR A 132 -2.72 -6.90 -7.53
CA THR A 132 -2.22 -7.93 -8.43
C THR A 132 -3.04 -8.06 -9.70
N LEU A 133 -4.38 -7.91 -9.62
CA LEU A 133 -5.23 -7.88 -10.80
C LEU A 133 -4.87 -6.69 -11.70
N THR A 134 -4.77 -5.49 -11.14
CA THR A 134 -4.42 -4.31 -11.94
C THR A 134 -3.03 -4.44 -12.55
N ALA A 135 -2.04 -4.84 -11.75
CA ALA A 135 -0.68 -5.03 -12.19
C ALA A 135 -0.54 -6.20 -13.17
N GLY A 136 -1.43 -7.20 -13.14
CA GLY A 136 -1.50 -8.31 -14.09
C GLY A 136 -2.18 -7.93 -15.40
N SER A 137 -3.29 -7.19 -15.35
CA SER A 137 -4.09 -6.83 -16.53
C SER A 137 -3.53 -5.65 -17.32
N VAL A 138 -2.83 -4.70 -16.68
CA VAL A 138 -2.33 -3.49 -17.34
C VAL A 138 -0.86 -3.66 -17.74
N GLN A 139 -0.53 -3.46 -19.02
CA GLN A 139 0.84 -3.56 -19.54
C GLN A 139 1.67 -2.27 -19.36
N ARG A 140 1.64 -1.68 -18.16
CA ARG A 140 2.44 -0.50 -17.82
C ARG A 140 3.85 -0.91 -17.39
N ARG A 141 4.87 -0.36 -18.04
CA ARG A 141 6.29 -0.59 -17.70
C ARG A 141 6.75 0.37 -16.60
N ARG A 142 7.72 -0.05 -15.78
CA ARG A 142 8.27 0.77 -14.69
C ARG A 142 9.23 1.84 -15.24
N PRO A 143 9.36 3.03 -14.61
CA PRO A 143 10.27 4.09 -15.06
C PRO A 143 11.72 3.65 -15.31
N LEU A 144 12.20 2.64 -14.58
CA LEU A 144 13.55 2.06 -14.75
C LEU A 144 13.83 1.63 -16.20
N VAL A 145 12.82 1.14 -16.93
CA VAL A 145 12.96 0.68 -18.32
C VAL A 145 13.30 1.80 -19.29
N TYR A 146 12.98 3.05 -18.95
CA TYR A 146 13.12 4.22 -19.82
C TYR A 146 14.40 5.03 -19.54
N SER A 147 15.35 4.47 -18.80
CA SER A 147 16.56 5.17 -18.32
C SER A 147 17.74 5.13 -19.30
N SER A 148 17.49 4.67 -20.53
CA SER A 148 18.45 4.64 -21.64
C SER A 148 18.62 6.01 -22.29
#